data_AF-A0A970U0D1-F1
#
_entry.id   AF-A0A970U0D1-F1
#
_cell.length_a   1.000
_cell.length_b   1.000
_cell.length_c   1.000
_cell.angle_alpha   90.00
_cell.angle_beta   90.00
_cell.angle_gamma   90.00
#
_symmetry.space_group_name_H-M   'P 1'
#
loop_
_entity.id
_entity.type
_entity.pdbx_description
1 polymer ?
#
loop_
_entity_poly.entity_id
_entity_poly.type
_entity_poly.pdbx_seq_one_letter_code
_entity_poly.pdbx_strand_id
1 'polypeptide(L)'
;MTQKTRNLLTLPAIAIYIALVLAFPLQPDIRTTALLACGAYLLLLSAFVLWRNRPVSQNVLIGELIADLVIAGAMVFVWLRTTA
;
A
#
# COMPACT_ATOMS: atom_id res chain seq x y z
N MET A 1 -5.87 -17.20 -1.75
CA MET A 1 -4.71 -16.58 -2.44
C MET A 1 -3.49 -16.80 -1.57
N THR A 2 -2.41 -17.38 -2.10
CA THR A 2 -1.23 -17.69 -1.28
C THR A 2 -0.44 -16.40 -0.98
N GLN A 3 0.28 -16.36 0.15
CA GLN A 3 1.19 -15.24 0.51
C GLN A 3 2.14 -14.90 -0.65
N LYS A 4 2.56 -15.93 -1.40
CA LYS A 4 3.39 -15.82 -2.59
C LYS A 4 2.73 -15.00 -3.69
N THR A 5 1.44 -15.22 -3.98
CA THR A 5 0.68 -14.43 -4.94
C THR A 5 0.49 -12.98 -4.48
N ARG A 6 0.30 -12.74 -3.17
CA ARG A 6 0.19 -11.37 -2.64
C ARG A 6 1.48 -10.60 -2.86
N ASN A 7 2.62 -11.18 -2.45
CA ASN A 7 3.92 -10.56 -2.67
C ASN A 7 4.20 -10.28 -4.15
N LEU A 8 3.73 -11.15 -5.05
CA LEU A 8 3.86 -10.99 -6.49
C LEU A 8 3.00 -9.85 -7.05
N LEU A 9 1.90 -9.48 -6.38
CA LEU A 9 1.06 -8.34 -6.76
C LEU A 9 1.45 -7.03 -6.06
N THR A 10 2.10 -7.08 -4.89
CA THR A 10 2.62 -5.90 -4.21
C THR A 10 3.92 -5.40 -4.85
N LEU A 11 4.77 -6.29 -5.36
CA LEU A 11 6.04 -5.94 -6.01
C LEU A 11 5.86 -5.00 -7.23
N PRO A 12 4.93 -5.26 -8.17
CA PRO A 12 4.65 -4.36 -9.27
C PRO A 12 4.15 -2.99 -8.82
N ALA A 13 3.29 -2.92 -7.80
CA ALA A 13 2.79 -1.65 -7.28
C ALA A 13 3.91 -0.79 -6.69
N ILE A 14 4.83 -1.41 -5.94
CA ILE A 14 6.03 -0.75 -5.42
C ILE A 14 6.96 -0.30 -6.56
N ALA A 15 7.16 -1.17 -7.56
CA ALA A 15 7.99 -0.84 -8.72
C ALA A 15 7.43 0.33 -9.54
N ILE A 16 6.11 0.37 -9.75
CA ILE A 16 5.41 1.48 -10.42
C ILE A 16 5.57 2.77 -9.62
N TYR A 17 5.41 2.72 -8.29
CA TYR A 17 5.65 3.88 -7.44
C TYR A 17 7.08 4.41 -7.57
N ILE A 18 8.09 3.53 -7.49
CA ILE A 18 9.51 3.91 -7.65
C ILE A 18 9.75 4.51 -9.05
N ALA A 19 9.23 3.89 -10.11
CA ALA A 19 9.36 4.37 -11.47
C ALA A 19 8.74 5.77 -11.64
N LEU A 20 7.55 6.01 -11.08
CA LEU A 20 6.91 7.33 -11.11
C LEU A 20 7.70 8.38 -10.35
N VAL A 21 8.24 8.04 -9.18
CA VAL A 21 9.08 8.97 -8.40
C VAL A 21 10.38 9.30 -9.13
N LEU A 22 11.00 8.33 -9.81
CA LEU A 22 12.20 8.54 -10.60
C LEU A 22 11.93 9.32 -11.90
N ALA A 23 10.77 9.11 -12.53
CA ALA A 23 10.37 9.81 -13.75
C ALA A 23 9.97 11.27 -13.49
N PHE A 24 9.39 11.56 -12.33
CA PHE A 24 8.90 12.89 -11.96
C PHE A 24 9.52 13.40 -10.64
N PRO A 25 10.86 13.55 -10.56
CA PRO A 25 11.54 13.85 -9.30
C PRO A 25 11.23 15.25 -8.76
N LEU A 26 10.93 16.20 -9.66
CA LEU A 26 10.70 17.61 -9.36
C LEU A 26 9.23 17.98 -9.12
N GLN A 27 8.30 17.03 -9.26
CA GLN A 27 6.86 17.28 -9.13
C GLN A 27 6.33 16.61 -7.86
N PRO A 28 6.33 17.33 -6.71
CA PRO A 28 5.92 16.76 -5.43
C PRO A 28 4.47 16.26 -5.45
N ASP A 29 3.57 16.92 -6.18
CA ASP A 29 2.16 16.54 -6.28
C ASP A 29 1.96 15.16 -6.90
N ILE A 30 2.74 14.83 -7.95
CA ILE A 30 2.70 13.50 -8.58
C ILE A 30 3.21 12.44 -7.61
N ARG A 31 4.29 12.72 -6.88
CA ARG A 31 4.86 11.78 -5.91
C ARG A 31 3.88 11.46 -4.78
N THR A 32 3.21 12.49 -4.26
CA THR A 32 2.19 12.36 -3.20
C THR A 32 0.99 11.58 -3.70
N THR A 33 0.48 11.93 -4.88
CA THR A 33 -0.66 11.22 -5.50
C THR A 33 -0.31 9.76 -5.80
N ALA A 34 0.90 9.49 -6.31
CA ALA A 34 1.37 8.14 -6.57
C ALA A 34 1.53 7.32 -5.28
N LEU A 35 2.03 7.92 -4.19
CA LEU A 35 2.14 7.26 -2.90
C LEU A 35 0.76 6.94 -2.30
N LEU A 36 -0.19 7.89 -2.38
CA LEU A 36 -1.57 7.68 -1.93
C LEU A 36 -2.26 6.58 -2.75
N ALA A 37 -2.12 6.59 -4.07
CA ALA A 37 -2.69 5.57 -4.95
C ALA A 37 -2.08 4.18 -4.69
N CYS A 38 -0.77 4.10 -4.50
CA CYS A 38 -0.07 2.86 -4.17
C CYS A 38 -0.51 2.32 -2.80
N GLY A 39 -0.56 3.17 -1.77
CA GLY A 39 -1.03 2.81 -0.44
C GLY A 39 -2.48 2.31 -0.45
N ALA A 40 -3.38 3.01 -1.14
CA ALA A 40 -4.78 2.59 -1.29
C ALA A 40 -4.91 1.23 -1.98
N TYR A 41 -4.13 0.97 -3.03
CA TYR A 41 -4.12 -0.33 -3.71
C TYR A 41 -3.66 -1.46 -2.78
N LEU A 42 -2.62 -1.24 -1.97
CA LEU A 42 -2.14 -2.22 -1.00
C LEU A 42 -3.20 -2.54 0.08
N LEU A 43 -3.87 -1.51 0.61
CA LEU A 43 -4.98 -1.67 1.57
C LEU A 43 -6.13 -2.49 0.98
N LEU A 44 -6.54 -2.19 -0.27
CA LEU A 44 -7.58 -2.95 -0.97
C LEU A 44 -7.16 -4.41 -1.19
N LEU A 45 -5.89 -4.65 -1.54
CA LEU A 45 -5.36 -5.98 -1.73
C LEU A 45 -5.36 -6.79 -0.41
N SER A 46 -4.93 -6.18 0.70
CA SER A 46 -4.96 -6.81 2.02
C SER A 46 -6.39 -7.12 2.48
N ALA A 47 -7.32 -6.18 2.31
CA ALA A 47 -8.75 -6.40 2.58
C ALA A 47 -9.33 -7.55 1.74
N PHE A 48 -9.02 -7.60 0.44
CA PHE A 48 -9.47 -8.66 -0.46
C PHE A 48 -8.90 -10.03 -0.06
N VAL A 49 -7.62 -10.08 0.33
CA VAL A 49 -6.97 -11.31 0.80
C VAL A 49 -7.63 -11.82 2.08
N LEU A 50 -7.88 -10.94 3.05
CA LEU A 50 -8.54 -11.27 4.30
C LEU A 50 -9.99 -11.74 4.09
N TRP A 51 -10.72 -11.15 3.14
CA TRP A 51 -12.06 -11.58 2.78
C TRP A 51 -12.06 -12.97 2.13
N ARG A 52 -11.18 -13.20 1.15
CA ARG A 52 -11.13 -14.46 0.39
C ARG A 52 -10.64 -15.66 1.22
N ASN A 53 -9.75 -15.45 2.18
CA ASN A 53 -9.09 -16.53 2.92
C ASN A 53 -9.77 -16.86 4.26
N ARG A 54 -11.03 -16.48 4.48
CA ARG A 54 -11.74 -16.84 5.73
C ARG A 54 -12.03 -18.36 5.79
N PRO A 55 -11.80 -19.03 6.95
CA PRO A 55 -11.28 -18.47 8.20
C PRO A 55 -9.77 -18.19 8.15
N VAL A 56 -9.38 -16.97 8.53
CA VAL A 56 -7.98 -16.51 8.55
C VAL A 56 -7.37 -16.81 9.92
N SER A 57 -6.11 -17.23 9.98
CA SER A 57 -5.41 -17.44 11.25
C SER A 57 -5.13 -16.11 11.96
N GLN A 58 -5.15 -16.11 13.30
CA GLN A 58 -4.91 -14.91 14.11
C GLN A 58 -3.57 -14.23 13.78
N ASN A 59 -2.51 -15.01 13.56
CA ASN A 59 -1.19 -14.47 13.22
C ASN A 59 -1.19 -13.71 11.89
N VAL A 60 -1.91 -14.22 10.88
CA VAL A 60 -2.04 -13.56 9.58
C VAL A 60 -2.90 -12.29 9.71
N LEU A 61 -3.99 -12.37 10.48
CA LEU A 61 -4.86 -11.21 10.71
C LEU A 61 -4.11 -10.06 11.39
N ILE A 62 -3.32 -10.33 12.43
CA ILE A 62 -2.52 -9.32 13.14
C ILE A 62 -1.47 -8.72 12.21
N GLY A 63 -0.78 -9.55 11.42
CA GLY A 63 0.23 -9.08 10.45
C GLY A 63 -0.35 -8.12 9.41
N GLU A 64 -1.53 -8.43 8.86
CA GLU A 64 -2.22 -7.53 7.92
C GLU A 64 -2.67 -6.23 8.60
N LEU A 65 -3.23 -6.31 9.82
CA LEU A 65 -3.64 -5.13 10.57
C LEU A 65 -2.49 -4.15 10.83
N ILE A 66 -1.32 -4.66 11.20
CA ILE A 66 -0.12 -3.83 11.41
C ILE A 66 0.31 -3.18 10.08
N ALA A 67 0.33 -3.95 8.99
CA ALA A 67 0.69 -3.42 7.68
C ALA A 67 -0.28 -2.32 7.22
N ASP A 68 -1.59 -2.54 7.39
CA ASP A 68 -2.62 -1.57 7.05
C ASP A 68 -2.49 -0.28 7.86
N LEU A 69 -2.17 -0.40 9.16
CA LEU A 69 -1.99 0.76 10.05
C LEU A 69 -0.77 1.60 9.65
N VAL A 70 0.34 0.95 9.27
CA VAL A 70 1.56 1.62 8.80
C VAL A 70 1.30 2.34 7.48
N ILE A 71 0.62 1.69 6.52
CA ILE A 71 0.29 2.27 5.22
C ILE A 71 -0.64 3.48 5.40
N ALA A 72 -1.72 3.33 6.17
CA ALA A 72 -2.65 4.41 6.45
C ALA A 72 -1.96 5.58 7.16
N GLY A 73 -1.11 5.30 8.15
CA GLY A 73 -0.31 6.32 8.84
C GLY A 73 0.61 7.09 7.89
N ALA A 74 1.30 6.39 6.98
CA ALA A 74 2.14 7.02 5.97
C ALA A 74 1.33 7.91 5.01
N MET A 75 0.15 7.44 4.58
CA MET A 75 -0.75 8.23 3.72
C MET A 75 -1.25 9.51 4.41
N VAL A 76 -1.66 9.41 5.68
CA VAL A 76 -2.11 10.57 6.46
C VAL A 76 -0.97 11.56 6.68
N PHE A 77 0.23 11.07 7.03
CA PHE A 77 1.41 11.92 7.21
C PHE A 77 1.77 12.67 5.92
N VAL A 78 1.75 11.97 4.78
CA VAL A 78 2.02 12.58 3.48
C VAL A 78 0.96 13.59 3.10
N TRP A 79 -0.33 13.28 3.30
CA TRP A 79 -1.43 14.22 3.07
C TRP A 79 -1.26 15.50 3.90
N LEU A 80 -1.05 15.37 5.22
CA LEU A 80 -0.83 16.50 6.12
C LEU A 80 0.38 17.36 5.71
N ARG A 81 1.44 16.76 5.18
CA ARG A 81 2.64 17.48 4.72
C ARG A 81 2.47 18.17 3.37
N THR A 82 1.47 17.78 2.58
CA THR A 82 1.18 18.40 1.29
C THR A 82 0.05 19.42 1.31
N THR A 83 -0.88 19.31 2.27
CA THR A 83 -1.96 20.28 2.45
C THR A 83 -1.61 21.43 3.39
N ALA A 84 -0.50 21.31 4.13
CA ALA A 84 0.03 22.35 5.03
C ALA A 84 1.11 23.18 4.32
#